data_AF-A0A1V2IAX6-F1
#
_entry.id   AF-A0A1V2IAX6-F1
#
_cell.length_a   1.000
_cell.length_b   1.000
_cell.length_c   1.000
_cell.angle_alpha   90.00
_cell.angle_beta   90.00
_cell.angle_gamma   90.00
#
_symmetry.space_group_name_H-M   'P 1'
#
loop_
_entity.id
_entity.type
_entity.pdbx_description
1 polymer ?
#
loop_
_entity_poly.entity_id
_entity_poly.type
_entity_poly.pdbx_seq_one_letter_code
_entity_poly.pdbx_strand_id
1 'polypeptide(L)'
;MGAALLGRSRGGQTSKVHLAADRRCRPLAFVLSAGQAADSPQFIPVLAKVRVPGPAGRPRTRPGAVAGDKAYSSRGNRAYLRGRGITAVIPEKVDQAANRRKKGRGGGRPVRHDAELYKERNTVERLIDRLKAWRGIATRYDKTPGSYLAGLHLRASMIWIKELAQSTQ
;
A
#
# COMPACT_ATOMS: atom_id res chain seq x y z
N MET A 1 -9.94 15.98 20.31
CA MET A 1 -9.08 14.77 20.49
C MET A 1 -9.40 13.79 19.36
N GLY A 2 -8.51 13.63 18.38
CA GLY A 2 -8.72 12.66 17.30
C GLY A 2 -8.61 11.24 17.86
N ALA A 3 -9.59 10.38 17.57
CA ALA A 3 -9.60 8.98 18.01
C ALA A 3 -8.21 8.36 17.77
N ALA A 4 -7.71 7.58 18.73
CA ALA A 4 -6.33 7.07 18.73
C ALA A 4 -6.02 6.08 17.56
N LEU A 5 -6.89 6.00 16.55
CA LEU A 5 -6.95 5.02 15.46
C LEU A 5 -6.62 3.61 15.96
N LEU A 6 -6.92 3.34 17.22
CA LEU A 6 -6.79 2.03 17.85
C LEU A 6 -8.15 1.36 17.72
N GLY A 7 -8.14 0.07 17.45
CA GLY A 7 -9.36 -0.69 17.64
C GLY A 7 -9.13 -2.18 17.72
N ARG A 8 -10.20 -2.89 18.09
CA ARG A 8 -10.13 -4.29 18.53
C ARG A 8 -9.89 -5.22 17.35
N SER A 9 -8.74 -5.88 17.36
CA SER A 9 -8.38 -6.97 16.45
C SER A 9 -8.24 -8.27 17.24
N ARG A 10 -8.02 -9.40 16.57
CA ARG A 10 -7.71 -10.68 17.23
C ARG A 10 -6.47 -10.61 18.13
N GLY A 11 -5.53 -9.71 17.83
CA GLY A 11 -4.32 -9.47 18.63
C GLY A 11 -4.45 -8.34 19.66
N GLY A 12 -5.67 -7.93 20.03
CA GLY A 12 -5.91 -6.82 20.95
C GLY A 12 -6.10 -5.46 20.24
N GLN A 13 -5.86 -4.36 20.97
CA GLN A 13 -6.01 -3.00 20.45
C GLN A 13 -4.84 -2.64 19.53
N THR A 14 -5.07 -2.59 18.23
CA THR A 14 -4.02 -2.37 17.22
C THR A 14 -4.41 -1.29 16.20
N SER A 15 -3.45 -0.90 15.36
CA SER A 15 -3.67 -0.14 14.13
C SER A 15 -3.11 -0.93 12.98
N LYS A 16 -3.59 -0.61 11.79
CA LYS A 16 -2.98 -1.03 10.54
C LYS A 16 -2.23 0.13 9.91
N VAL A 17 -1.08 -0.20 9.35
CA VAL A 17 -0.31 0.69 8.47
C VAL A 17 -0.54 0.20 7.05
N HIS A 18 -1.19 1.02 6.24
CA HIS A 18 -1.32 0.81 4.80
C HIS A 18 -0.26 1.66 4.12
N LEU A 19 0.56 1.06 3.26
CA LEU A 19 1.70 1.75 2.68
C LEU A 19 1.92 1.39 1.22
N ALA A 20 2.61 2.29 0.51
CA ALA A 20 3.12 2.05 -0.84
C ALA A 20 4.65 2.09 -0.82
N ALA A 21 5.26 1.20 -1.59
CA ALA A 21 6.70 1.14 -1.82
C ALA A 21 7.01 1.28 -3.32
N ASP A 22 8.20 1.77 -3.65
CA ASP A 22 8.76 1.59 -5.00
C ASP A 22 9.57 0.29 -5.11
N ARG A 23 10.11 0.02 -6.31
CA ARG A 23 10.91 -1.18 -6.59
C ARG A 23 12.22 -1.28 -5.79
N ARG A 24 12.70 -0.16 -5.24
CA ARG A 24 13.89 -0.11 -4.37
C ARG A 24 13.53 -0.28 -2.89
N CYS A 25 12.30 -0.72 -2.59
CA CYS A 25 11.79 -0.83 -1.23
C CYS A 25 11.80 0.52 -0.48
N ARG A 26 11.60 1.64 -1.19
CA ARG A 26 11.52 2.96 -0.57
C ARG A 26 10.06 3.33 -0.28
N PRO A 27 9.74 3.83 0.92
CA PRO A 27 8.39 4.20 1.29
C PRO A 27 7.92 5.43 0.50
N LEU A 28 6.73 5.36 -0.09
CA LEU A 28 6.10 6.44 -0.86
C LEU A 28 4.91 7.09 -0.15
N ALA A 29 4.17 6.32 0.64
CA ALA A 29 2.97 6.79 1.31
C ALA A 29 2.63 5.92 2.53
N PHE A 30 2.01 6.54 3.53
CA PHE A 30 1.44 5.87 4.70
C PHE A 30 0.01 6.36 4.97
N VAL A 31 -0.86 5.42 5.33
CA VAL A 31 -2.20 5.66 5.86
C VAL A 31 -2.38 4.78 7.08
N LEU A 32 -2.83 5.37 8.18
CA LEU A 32 -3.18 4.63 9.39
C LEU A 32 -4.68 4.41 9.46
N SER A 33 -5.07 3.22 9.93
CA SER A 33 -6.45 2.93 10.29
C SER A 33 -6.50 2.15 11.60
N ALA A 34 -7.70 2.07 12.18
CA ALA A 34 -7.95 1.15 13.30
C ALA A 34 -7.74 -0.31 12.91
N GLY A 35 -7.35 -1.14 13.88
CA GLY A 35 -6.95 -2.54 13.69
C GLY A 35 -8.02 -3.41 13.02
N GLN A 36 -9.30 -3.16 13.31
CA GLN A 36 -10.45 -3.85 12.71
C GLN A 36 -10.81 -3.36 11.31
N ALA A 37 -10.23 -2.25 10.85
CA ALA A 37 -10.60 -1.68 9.56
C ALA A 37 -10.24 -2.66 8.44
N ALA A 38 -11.12 -2.75 7.44
CA ALA A 38 -10.84 -3.53 6.24
C ALA A 38 -9.71 -2.89 5.43
N ASP A 39 -8.91 -3.71 4.75
CA ASP A 39 -7.76 -3.23 3.98
C ASP A 39 -8.20 -2.63 2.65
N SER A 40 -9.15 -3.28 1.95
CA SER A 40 -9.58 -2.86 0.61
C SER A 40 -9.93 -1.37 0.46
N PRO A 41 -10.67 -0.73 1.40
CA PRO A 41 -10.97 0.70 1.34
C PRO A 41 -9.75 1.62 1.41
N GLN A 42 -8.62 1.18 1.99
CA GLN A 42 -7.43 1.99 2.20
C GLN A 42 -6.49 2.02 0.98
N PHE A 43 -6.75 1.19 -0.04
CA PHE A 43 -5.98 1.16 -1.28
C PHE A 43 -5.94 2.51 -2.00
N ILE A 44 -7.11 3.11 -2.23
CA ILE A 44 -7.23 4.39 -2.94
C ILE A 44 -6.61 5.53 -2.10
N PRO A 45 -6.89 5.66 -0.79
CA PRO A 45 -6.21 6.61 0.09
C PRO A 45 -4.67 6.53 0.04
N VAL A 46 -4.10 5.32 0.07
CA VAL A 46 -2.64 5.14 -0.06
C VAL A 46 -2.15 5.65 -1.42
N LEU A 47 -2.81 5.23 -2.51
CA LEU A 47 -2.37 5.61 -3.85
C LEU A 47 -2.52 7.11 -4.13
N ALA A 48 -3.51 7.77 -3.52
CA ALA A 48 -3.73 9.21 -3.64
C ALA A 48 -2.63 10.04 -2.96
N LYS A 49 -1.93 9.48 -1.97
CA LYS A 49 -0.80 10.11 -1.30
C LYS A 49 0.53 9.96 -2.05
N VAL A 50 0.62 9.04 -3.03
CA VAL A 50 1.86 8.83 -3.79
C VAL A 50 2.19 10.06 -4.63
N ARG A 51 3.35 10.67 -4.34
CA ARG A 51 3.91 11.80 -5.07
C ARG A 51 5.41 11.57 -5.21
N VAL A 52 5.89 11.45 -6.45
CA VAL A 52 7.32 11.27 -6.75
C VAL A 52 7.82 12.54 -7.44
N PRO A 53 8.68 13.35 -6.78
CA PRO A 53 9.32 14.50 -7.40
C PRO A 53 10.15 14.07 -8.61
N GLY A 54 10.11 14.88 -9.67
CA GLY A 54 11.00 14.76 -10.83
C GLY A 54 11.97 15.95 -10.88
N PRO A 55 12.90 15.97 -11.84
CA PRO A 55 13.87 17.06 -11.99
C PRO A 55 13.22 18.44 -12.19
N ALA A 56 12.06 18.48 -12.86
CA ALA A 56 11.30 19.70 -13.06
C ALA A 56 9.79 19.39 -13.11
N GLY A 57 8.97 20.40 -12.81
CA GLY A 57 7.51 20.35 -12.94
C GLY A 57 6.77 19.65 -11.80
N ARG A 58 5.51 19.28 -12.05
CA ARG A 58 4.62 18.69 -11.05
C ARG A 58 5.07 17.27 -10.68
N PRO A 59 5.06 16.89 -9.38
CA PRO A 59 5.37 15.51 -8.98
C PRO A 59 4.49 14.49 -9.69
N ARG A 60 5.10 13.36 -10.09
CA ARG A 60 4.40 12.24 -10.71
C ARG A 60 3.53 11.55 -9.65
N THR A 61 2.22 11.51 -9.91
CA THR A 61 1.22 10.88 -9.01
C THR A 61 0.61 9.61 -9.60
N ARG A 62 0.87 9.30 -10.88
CA ARG A 62 0.37 8.12 -11.59
C ARG A 62 1.50 7.11 -11.79
N PRO A 63 1.50 5.96 -11.11
CA PRO A 63 2.39 4.85 -11.45
C PRO A 63 1.95 4.15 -12.74
N GLY A 64 2.89 3.53 -13.44
CA GLY A 64 2.58 2.70 -14.60
C GLY A 64 1.85 1.40 -14.23
N ALA A 65 2.22 0.81 -13.09
CA ALA A 65 1.58 -0.37 -12.53
C ALA A 65 1.54 -0.33 -11.01
N VAL A 66 0.59 -1.02 -10.40
CA VAL A 66 0.50 -1.23 -8.95
C VAL A 66 0.32 -2.71 -8.67
N ALA A 67 1.29 -3.30 -7.98
CA ALA A 67 1.17 -4.62 -7.39
C ALA A 67 0.55 -4.52 -5.99
N GLY A 68 -0.31 -5.47 -5.65
CA GLY A 68 -0.95 -5.49 -4.34
C GLY A 68 -1.64 -6.81 -4.06
N ASP A 69 -1.89 -7.06 -2.79
CA ASP A 69 -2.52 -8.29 -2.35
C ASP A 69 -3.89 -8.52 -2.96
N LYS A 70 -4.22 -9.79 -3.10
CA LYS A 70 -5.51 -10.30 -3.56
C LYS A 70 -6.71 -9.71 -2.79
N ALA A 71 -6.52 -9.26 -1.55
CA ALA A 71 -7.54 -8.56 -0.77
C ALA A 71 -7.98 -7.22 -1.40
N TYR A 72 -7.12 -6.58 -2.18
CA TYR A 72 -7.39 -5.30 -2.86
C TYR A 72 -8.10 -5.43 -4.21
N SER A 73 -8.49 -6.65 -4.60
CA SER A 73 -9.10 -6.99 -5.90
C SER A 73 -10.52 -6.43 -6.13
N SER A 74 -11.05 -5.61 -5.22
CA SER A 74 -12.41 -5.07 -5.30
C SER A 74 -12.70 -4.35 -6.62
N ARG A 75 -13.96 -4.40 -7.06
CA ARG A 75 -14.42 -3.73 -8.29
C ARG A 75 -14.12 -2.23 -8.28
N GLY A 76 -14.32 -1.58 -7.12
CA GLY A 76 -14.01 -0.16 -6.93
C GLY A 76 -12.53 0.17 -7.13
N ASN A 77 -11.62 -0.60 -6.53
CA ASN A 77 -10.18 -0.40 -6.72
C ASN A 77 -9.76 -0.62 -8.17
N ARG A 78 -10.33 -1.63 -8.84
CA ARG A 78 -10.08 -1.89 -10.27
C ARG A 78 -10.60 -0.77 -11.17
N ALA A 79 -11.80 -0.26 -10.90
CA ALA A 79 -12.38 0.85 -11.64
C ALA A 79 -11.53 2.12 -11.47
N TYR A 80 -11.07 2.40 -10.25
CA TYR A 80 -10.17 3.52 -9.96
C TYR A 80 -8.85 3.41 -10.73
N LEU A 81 -8.18 2.24 -10.69
CA LEU A 81 -6.93 2.03 -11.44
C LEU A 81 -7.14 2.18 -12.95
N ARG A 82 -8.23 1.63 -13.49
CA ARG A 82 -8.58 1.73 -14.91
C ARG A 82 -8.85 3.18 -15.33
N GLY A 83 -9.64 3.93 -14.56
CA GLY A 83 -9.93 5.33 -14.81
C GLY A 83 -8.69 6.22 -14.78
N ARG A 84 -7.67 5.83 -14.01
CA ARG A 84 -6.36 6.49 -14.00
C ARG A 84 -5.36 5.91 -15.00
N GLY A 85 -5.72 4.91 -15.79
CA GLY A 85 -4.82 4.21 -16.71
C GLY A 85 -3.61 3.56 -16.02
N ILE A 86 -3.79 3.02 -14.81
CA ILE A 86 -2.76 2.32 -14.05
C ILE A 86 -2.94 0.82 -14.23
N THR A 87 -1.88 0.10 -14.59
CA THR A 87 -1.93 -1.36 -14.71
C THR A 87 -2.12 -2.01 -13.34
N ALA A 88 -3.20 -2.77 -13.19
CA ALA A 88 -3.57 -3.40 -11.93
C ALA A 88 -2.97 -4.81 -11.82
N VAL A 89 -1.87 -4.95 -11.07
CA VAL A 89 -1.14 -6.21 -10.86
C VAL A 89 -1.58 -6.82 -9.53
N ILE A 90 -2.87 -7.12 -9.48
CA ILE A 90 -3.53 -7.68 -8.30
C ILE A 90 -4.15 -9.00 -8.76
N PRO A 91 -4.01 -10.12 -8.04
CA PRO A 91 -4.71 -11.35 -8.37
C PRO A 91 -6.22 -11.21 -8.18
N GLU A 92 -7.02 -11.84 -9.03
CA GLU A 92 -8.47 -11.93 -8.83
C GLU A 92 -8.78 -13.01 -7.78
N LYS A 93 -9.79 -12.78 -6.92
CA LYS A 93 -10.26 -13.85 -6.03
C LYS A 93 -10.98 -14.94 -6.82
N VAL A 94 -10.85 -16.19 -6.38
CA VAL A 94 -11.38 -17.35 -7.13
C VAL A 94 -12.90 -17.27 -7.21
N ASP A 95 -13.56 -16.89 -6.11
CA ASP A 95 -14.99 -16.59 -6.03
C ASP A 95 -15.39 -15.44 -6.96
N GLN A 96 -14.60 -14.36 -7.04
CA GLN A 96 -14.85 -13.25 -7.95
C GLN A 96 -14.75 -13.69 -9.41
N ALA A 97 -13.73 -14.48 -9.76
CA ALA A 97 -13.58 -15.04 -11.09
C ALA A 97 -14.73 -16.00 -11.45
N ALA A 98 -15.16 -16.84 -10.51
CA ALA A 98 -16.28 -17.75 -10.68
C ALA A 98 -17.60 -16.98 -10.86
N ASN A 99 -17.87 -15.99 -10.01
CA ASN A 99 -19.06 -15.14 -10.09
C ASN A 99 -19.08 -14.32 -11.39
N ARG A 100 -17.91 -13.86 -11.85
CA ARG A 100 -17.76 -13.20 -13.14
C ARG A 100 -18.14 -14.13 -14.30
N ARG A 101 -17.62 -15.36 -14.30
CA ARG A 101 -17.93 -16.39 -15.30
C ARG A 101 -19.42 -16.74 -15.29
N LYS A 102 -20.02 -16.91 -14.11
CA LYS A 102 -21.47 -17.16 -13.93
C LYS A 102 -22.34 -16.05 -14.54
N LYS A 103 -21.88 -14.80 -14.50
CA LYS A 103 -22.59 -13.64 -15.07
C LYS A 103 -22.45 -13.51 -16.60
N GLY A 104 -21.72 -14.42 -17.26
CA GLY A 104 -21.54 -14.42 -18.71
C GLY A 104 -21.09 -13.08 -19.27
N ARG A 105 -21.77 -12.58 -20.29
CA ARG A 105 -21.48 -11.29 -20.94
C ARG A 105 -21.56 -10.10 -19.96
N GLY A 106 -22.45 -10.15 -18.96
CA GLY A 106 -22.59 -9.13 -17.92
C GLY A 106 -21.52 -9.18 -16.82
N GLY A 107 -20.64 -10.19 -16.83
CA GLY A 107 -19.55 -10.33 -15.86
C GLY A 107 -18.38 -9.38 -16.11
N GLY A 108 -18.17 -8.97 -17.36
CA GLY A 108 -17.03 -8.14 -17.77
C GLY A 108 -15.74 -8.92 -18.04
N ARG A 109 -14.71 -8.17 -18.47
CA ARG A 109 -13.44 -8.73 -19.00
C ARG A 109 -12.62 -9.48 -17.92
N PRO A 110 -11.98 -10.61 -18.27
CA PRO A 110 -11.02 -11.28 -17.39
C PRO A 110 -9.89 -10.37 -16.93
N VAL A 111 -9.47 -10.56 -15.69
CA VAL A 111 -8.27 -9.92 -15.15
C VAL A 111 -7.05 -10.59 -15.79
N ARG A 112 -6.22 -9.80 -16.49
CA ARG A 112 -4.88 -10.25 -16.89
C ARG A 112 -3.98 -10.20 -15.64
N HIS A 113 -3.39 -11.34 -15.29
CA HIS A 113 -2.46 -11.45 -14.16
C HIS A 113 -1.05 -11.60 -14.71
N ASP A 114 -0.22 -10.59 -14.46
CA ASP A 114 1.22 -10.63 -14.75
C ASP A 114 1.93 -11.19 -13.52
N ALA A 115 2.37 -12.45 -13.60
CA ALA A 115 2.96 -13.16 -12.46
C ALA A 115 4.36 -12.63 -12.10
N GLU A 116 5.15 -12.22 -13.10
CA GLU A 116 6.48 -11.67 -12.86
C GLU A 116 6.37 -10.31 -12.18
N LEU A 117 5.51 -9.43 -12.69
CA LEU A 117 5.30 -8.13 -12.08
C LEU A 117 4.61 -8.25 -10.71
N TYR A 118 3.88 -9.33 -10.44
CA TYR A 118 3.28 -9.59 -9.12
C TYR A 118 4.33 -9.93 -8.06
N LYS A 119 5.48 -10.52 -8.44
CA LYS A 119 6.60 -10.78 -7.50
C LYS A 119 7.14 -9.49 -6.86
N GLU A 120 7.00 -8.36 -7.55
CA GLU A 120 7.38 -7.03 -7.03
C GLU A 120 6.61 -6.62 -5.77
N ARG A 121 5.50 -7.29 -5.42
CA ARG A 121 4.81 -7.04 -4.14
C ARG A 121 5.73 -7.27 -2.92
N ASN A 122 6.75 -8.13 -3.06
CA ASN A 122 7.77 -8.39 -2.04
C ASN A 122 8.50 -7.10 -1.57
N THR A 123 8.53 -6.06 -2.42
CA THR A 123 9.11 -4.75 -2.04
C THR A 123 8.40 -4.12 -0.83
N VAL A 124 7.10 -4.35 -0.69
CA VAL A 124 6.30 -3.91 0.47
C VAL A 124 6.67 -4.72 1.71
N GLU A 125 6.78 -6.04 1.58
CA GLU A 125 7.16 -6.95 2.68
C GLU A 125 8.55 -6.57 3.23
N ARG A 126 9.54 -6.44 2.35
CA ARG A 126 10.90 -6.01 2.70
C ARG A 126 10.94 -4.61 3.32
N LEU A 127 10.11 -3.68 2.85
CA LEU A 127 10.00 -2.36 3.46
C LEU A 127 9.42 -2.45 4.87
N ILE A 128 8.36 -3.25 5.07
CA ILE A 128 7.78 -3.47 6.40
C ILE A 128 8.84 -3.99 7.37
N ASP A 129 9.67 -4.94 6.94
CA ASP A 129 10.76 -5.47 7.77
C ASP A 129 11.80 -4.38 8.11
N ARG A 130 12.20 -3.56 7.11
CA ARG A 130 13.10 -2.41 7.32
C ARG A 130 12.53 -1.38 8.30
N LEU A 131 11.21 -1.16 8.27
CA LEU A 131 10.51 -0.27 9.21
C LEU A 131 10.51 -0.87 10.62
N LYS A 132 10.21 -2.17 10.73
CA LYS A 132 10.14 -2.91 12.00
C LYS A 132 11.48 -3.17 12.66
N ALA A 133 12.60 -2.95 11.98
CA ALA A 133 13.92 -2.90 12.62
C ALA A 133 13.95 -1.92 13.82
N TRP A 134 13.08 -0.89 13.82
CA TRP A 134 12.82 -0.08 15.01
C TRP A 134 11.73 -0.73 15.86
N ARG A 135 12.12 -1.22 17.04
CA ARG A 135 11.22 -1.90 17.99
C ARG A 135 9.99 -1.06 18.35
N GLY A 136 10.15 0.26 18.46
CA GLY A 136 9.02 1.18 18.71
C GLY A 136 7.95 1.13 17.63
N ILE A 137 8.33 0.95 16.37
CA ILE A 137 7.40 0.79 15.24
C ILE A 137 6.81 -0.62 15.23
N ALA A 138 7.63 -1.65 15.46
CA ALA A 138 7.22 -3.05 15.44
C ALA A 138 6.16 -3.37 16.49
N THR A 139 6.38 -2.90 17.73
CA THR A 139 5.47 -3.13 18.85
C THR A 139 4.39 -2.04 18.97
N ARG A 140 4.54 -0.92 18.25
CA ARG A 140 3.70 0.28 18.35
C ARG A 140 3.63 0.82 19.79
N TYR A 141 4.73 1.40 20.26
CA TYR A 141 4.78 2.06 21.58
C TYR A 141 4.07 3.42 21.62
N ASP A 142 3.93 4.09 20.48
CA ASP A 142 3.29 5.39 20.38
C ASP A 142 1.79 5.34 20.72
N LYS A 143 1.40 6.15 21.71
CA LYS A 143 0.00 6.23 22.19
C LYS A 143 -0.94 6.91 21.20
N THR A 144 -0.44 7.88 20.42
CA THR A 144 -1.26 8.66 19.48
C THR A 144 -0.96 8.29 18.03
N PRO A 145 -1.95 8.37 17.11
CA PRO A 145 -1.73 8.18 15.68
C PRO A 145 -0.71 9.14 15.09
N GLY A 146 -0.70 10.39 15.58
CA GLY A 146 0.22 11.42 15.10
C GLY A 146 1.66 11.05 15.42
N SER A 147 1.93 10.70 16.68
CA SER A 147 3.27 10.25 17.11
C SER A 147 3.72 9.00 16.36
N TYR A 148 2.83 8.01 16.21
CA TYR A 148 3.15 6.79 15.46
C TYR A 148 3.45 7.07 13.98
N LEU A 149 2.65 7.91 13.33
CA LEU A 149 2.86 8.31 11.95
C LEU A 149 4.16 9.13 11.79
N ALA A 150 4.49 9.99 12.77
CA ALA A 150 5.76 10.71 12.79
C ALA A 150 6.94 9.75 12.89
N GLY A 151 6.86 8.71 13.74
CA GLY A 151 7.88 7.66 13.82
C GLY A 151 8.05 6.90 12.50
N LEU A 152 6.96 6.54 11.83
CA LEU A 152 7.00 5.95 10.48
C LEU A 152 7.67 6.87 9.45
N HIS A 153 7.33 8.16 9.47
CA HIS A 153 7.95 9.14 8.57
C HIS A 153 9.43 9.35 8.87
N LEU A 154 9.83 9.42 10.14
CA LEU A 154 11.24 9.53 10.53
C LEU A 154 12.04 8.33 10.03
N ARG A 155 11.55 7.11 10.27
CA ARG A 155 12.20 5.89 9.78
C ARG A 155 12.25 5.86 8.25
N ALA A 156 11.18 6.29 7.58
CA ALA A 156 11.13 6.40 6.13
C ALA A 156 12.18 7.36 5.59
N SER A 157 12.32 8.55 6.18
CA SER A 157 13.35 9.53 5.80
C SER A 157 14.76 8.95 5.92
N MET A 158 15.04 8.19 6.99
CA MET A 158 16.35 7.53 7.14
C MET A 158 16.61 6.48 6.05
N ILE A 159 15.60 5.71 5.64
CA ILE A 159 15.72 4.77 4.52
C ILE A 159 16.07 5.52 3.24
N TRP A 160 15.39 6.64 2.97
CA TRP A 160 15.65 7.48 1.81
C TRP A 160 17.06 8.07 1.82
N ILE A 161 17.49 8.66 2.94
CA ILE A 161 18.82 9.28 3.08
C ILE A 161 19.91 8.23 2.84
N LYS A 162 19.79 7.04 3.43
CA LYS A 162 20.77 5.97 3.26
C LYS A 162 20.90 5.54 1.79
N GLU A 163 19.78 5.33 1.10
CA GLU A 163 19.77 4.90 -0.30
C GLU A 163 20.31 6.00 -1.24
N LEU A 164 20.00 7.28 -0.96
CA LEU A 164 20.53 8.41 -1.74
C LEU A 164 22.03 8.62 -1.53
N ALA A 165 22.51 8.48 -0.30
CA ALA A 165 23.94 8.56 0.01
C ALA A 165 24.75 7.44 -0.68
N GLN A 166 24.17 6.24 -0.78
CA GLN A 166 24.78 5.10 -1.47
C GLN A 166 24.75 5.21 -2.99
N SER A 167 23.82 5.97 -3.57
CA SER A 167 23.73 6.16 -5.03
C SER A 167 24.68 7.21 -5.60
N THR A 168 25.40 7.92 -4.74
CA THR A 168 26.36 8.98 -5.11
C THR A 168 27.81 8.46 -5.11
N GLN A 169 28.03 7.20 -4.76
CA GLN A 169 29.30 6.47 -4.87
C GLN A 169 29.26 5.52 -6.06
#